data_AF-A0AAJ4F6R4-F1
#
_entry.id   AF-A0AAJ4F6R4-F1
#
_cell.length_a   1.000
_cell.length_b   1.000
_cell.length_c   1.000
_cell.angle_alpha   90.00
_cell.angle_beta   90.00
_cell.angle_gamma   90.00
#
_symmetry.space_group_name_H-M   'P 1'
#
loop_
_entity.id
_entity.type
_entity.pdbx_description
1 polymer ?
#
loop_
_entity_poly.entity_id
_entity_poly.type
_entity_poly.pdbx_seq_one_letter_code
_entity_poly.pdbx_strand_id
1 'polypeptide(L)'
;MTYQQAGRVAILKIIAGWIIFIPAVISTIISVLKFIYDHSEKQAGINAVMLDFAHVMIEMMRFNTPFLNFFWYNSPTPDFRQGMNIAFWIIFALIFIALALQASGARMRRQTRMIREGLEAQLILENAKGEEGLSREQIESRIVVPNHTIFLQIFTLYVLPVLMIVAGYFLFSLLGLI
;
A
#
# COMPACT_ATOMS: atom_id res chain seq x y z
N MET A 1 9.68 -3.30 23.56
CA MET A 1 8.25 -3.65 23.57
C MET A 1 8.13 -5.09 24.06
N THR A 2 7.13 -5.43 24.86
CA THR A 2 6.88 -6.85 25.20
C THR A 2 6.38 -7.60 23.96
N TYR A 3 6.58 -8.92 23.96
CA TYR A 3 6.16 -9.79 22.88
C TYR A 3 4.67 -9.62 22.49
N GLN A 4 3.78 -9.53 23.49
CA GLN A 4 2.35 -9.34 23.27
C GLN A 4 2.02 -7.97 22.66
N GLN A 5 2.73 -6.91 23.09
CA GLN A 5 2.59 -5.57 22.52
C GLN A 5 3.04 -5.54 21.06
N ALA A 6 4.15 -6.21 20.73
CA ALA A 6 4.65 -6.32 19.35
C ALA A 6 3.61 -6.98 18.41
N GLY A 7 2.91 -8.00 18.89
CA GLY A 7 1.82 -8.64 18.14
C GLY A 7 0.64 -7.72 17.85
N ARG A 8 0.20 -6.92 18.84
CA ARG A 8 -0.90 -5.95 18.65
C ARG A 8 -0.49 -4.84 17.67
N VAL A 9 0.72 -4.32 17.79
CA VAL A 9 1.26 -3.29 16.88
C VAL A 9 1.36 -3.84 15.46
N ALA A 10 1.76 -5.10 15.27
CA ALA A 10 1.81 -5.73 13.95
C ALA A 10 0.44 -5.76 13.25
N ILE A 11 -0.62 -6.13 13.98
CA ILE A 11 -1.99 -6.15 13.46
C ILE A 11 -2.45 -4.73 13.11
N LEU A 12 -2.21 -3.77 14.00
CA LEU A 12 -2.57 -2.37 13.78
C LEU A 12 -1.93 -1.81 12.50
N LYS A 13 -0.64 -2.09 12.28
CA LYS A 13 0.07 -1.69 11.05
C LYS A 13 -0.61 -2.27 9.79
N ILE A 14 -1.00 -3.55 9.83
CA ILE A 14 -1.65 -4.20 8.68
C ILE A 14 -3.01 -3.57 8.39
N ILE A 15 -3.84 -3.36 9.42
CA ILE A 15 -5.17 -2.77 9.27
C ILE A 15 -5.08 -1.32 8.78
N ALA A 16 -4.21 -0.51 9.40
CA ALA A 16 -3.97 0.87 8.95
C ALA A 16 -3.47 0.91 7.49
N GLY A 17 -2.61 -0.04 7.12
CA GLY A 17 -2.15 -0.20 5.75
C GLY A 17 -3.31 -0.47 4.78
N TRP A 18 -4.26 -1.33 5.10
CA TRP A 18 -5.43 -1.57 4.25
C TRP A 18 -6.36 -0.35 4.14
N ILE A 19 -6.59 0.34 5.26
CA ILE A 19 -7.45 1.53 5.31
C ILE A 19 -6.90 2.66 4.44
N ILE A 20 -5.58 2.81 4.35
CA ILE A 20 -4.94 3.82 3.50
C ILE A 20 -4.83 3.32 2.04
N PHE A 21 -4.48 2.05 1.84
CA PHE A 21 -4.21 1.48 0.53
C PHE A 21 -5.45 1.49 -0.39
N ILE A 22 -6.60 1.01 0.11
CA ILE A 22 -7.80 0.86 -0.73
C ILE A 22 -8.27 2.21 -1.30
N PRO A 23 -8.48 3.27 -0.49
CA PRO A 23 -8.88 4.57 -1.01
C PRO A 23 -7.82 5.18 -1.94
N ALA A 24 -6.53 5.02 -1.62
CA ALA A 24 -5.45 5.58 -2.44
C ALA A 24 -5.37 4.95 -3.83
N VAL A 25 -5.54 3.62 -3.93
CA VAL A 25 -5.56 2.89 -5.21
C VAL A 25 -6.78 3.29 -6.03
N ILE A 26 -7.98 3.27 -5.43
CA ILE A 26 -9.22 3.65 -6.10
C ILE A 26 -9.11 5.09 -6.63
N SER A 27 -8.63 6.01 -5.79
CA SER A 27 -8.45 7.41 -6.17
C SER A 27 -7.44 7.55 -7.31
N THR A 28 -6.31 6.85 -7.26
CA THR A 28 -5.29 6.89 -8.34
C THR A 28 -5.83 6.34 -9.65
N ILE A 29 -6.58 5.24 -9.63
CA ILE A 29 -7.21 4.68 -10.84
C ILE A 29 -8.17 5.72 -11.43
N ILE A 30 -9.06 6.29 -10.63
CA ILE A 30 -10.03 7.30 -11.08
C ILE A 30 -9.32 8.56 -11.59
N SER A 31 -8.26 9.00 -10.94
CA SER A 31 -7.40 10.09 -11.40
C SER A 31 -6.86 9.84 -12.81
N VAL A 32 -6.34 8.63 -13.07
CA VAL A 32 -5.85 8.24 -14.40
C VAL A 32 -6.98 8.17 -15.43
N LEU A 33 -8.14 7.63 -15.06
CA LEU A 33 -9.31 7.58 -15.96
C LEU A 33 -9.76 9.00 -16.34
N LYS A 34 -9.86 9.91 -15.37
CA LYS A 34 -10.20 11.31 -15.63
C LYS A 34 -9.15 12.00 -16.52
N PHE A 35 -7.87 11.70 -16.34
CA PHE A 35 -6.81 12.23 -17.21
C PHE A 35 -6.98 11.80 -18.67
N ILE A 36 -7.27 10.51 -18.90
CA ILE A 36 -7.51 9.97 -20.25
C ILE A 36 -8.75 10.62 -20.87
N TYR A 37 -9.82 10.81 -20.09
CA TYR A 37 -11.03 11.51 -20.52
C TYR A 37 -10.71 12.94 -20.97
N ASP A 38 -10.10 13.75 -20.10
CA ASP A 38 -9.86 15.18 -20.37
C ASP A 38 -8.87 15.43 -21.54
N HIS A 39 -7.95 14.50 -21.79
CA HIS A 39 -6.92 14.65 -22.84
C HIS A 39 -7.31 14.03 -24.18
N SER A 40 -8.43 13.32 -24.25
CA SER A 40 -8.89 12.64 -25.47
C SER A 40 -9.57 13.58 -26.48
N GLU A 41 -10.16 14.71 -26.06
CA GLU A 41 -10.93 15.58 -26.97
C GLU A 41 -10.07 16.37 -27.98
N LYS A 42 -8.74 16.41 -27.83
CA LYS A 42 -7.87 17.35 -28.57
C LYS A 42 -6.94 16.73 -29.60
N GLN A 43 -7.03 15.43 -29.89
CA GLN A 43 -6.13 14.77 -30.84
C GLN A 43 -6.88 14.22 -32.07
N ALA A 44 -6.80 14.95 -33.18
CA ALA A 44 -7.21 14.43 -34.49
C ALA A 44 -6.12 13.48 -35.04
N GLY A 45 -6.44 12.19 -35.23
CA GLY A 45 -5.52 11.17 -35.76
C GLY A 45 -6.05 9.74 -35.58
N ILE A 46 -5.28 8.72 -35.97
CA ILE A 46 -5.64 7.28 -35.80
C ILE A 46 -5.95 6.94 -34.32
N ASN A 47 -5.35 7.67 -33.38
CA ASN A 47 -5.61 7.54 -31.95
C ASN A 47 -6.98 8.08 -31.51
N ALA A 48 -7.64 8.94 -32.29
CA ALA A 48 -8.93 9.53 -31.95
C ALA A 48 -10.00 8.46 -31.73
N VAL A 49 -10.00 7.41 -32.56
CA VAL A 49 -10.95 6.29 -32.41
C VAL A 49 -10.73 5.53 -31.09
N MET A 50 -9.46 5.27 -30.74
CA MET A 50 -9.12 4.59 -29.49
C MET A 50 -9.52 5.44 -28.26
N LEU A 51 -9.37 6.75 -28.37
CA LEU A 51 -9.70 7.75 -27.36
C LEU A 51 -11.23 7.91 -27.18
N ASP A 52 -12.00 7.85 -28.26
CA ASP A 52 -13.48 7.79 -28.22
C ASP A 52 -13.99 6.52 -27.52
N PHE A 53 -13.37 5.36 -27.80
CA PHE A 53 -13.68 4.13 -27.08
C PHE A 53 -13.36 4.25 -25.59
N ALA A 54 -12.24 4.88 -25.22
CA ALA A 54 -11.88 5.11 -23.82
C ALA A 54 -12.92 5.99 -23.11
N HIS A 55 -13.40 7.06 -23.75
CA HIS A 55 -14.47 7.91 -23.24
C HIS A 55 -15.73 7.10 -22.89
N VAL A 56 -16.24 6.33 -23.85
CA VAL A 56 -17.46 5.51 -23.65
C VAL A 56 -17.24 4.49 -22.53
N MET A 57 -16.08 3.84 -22.48
CA MET A 57 -15.77 2.89 -21.40
C MET A 57 -15.73 3.57 -20.03
N ILE A 58 -15.16 4.78 -19.94
CA ILE A 58 -15.09 5.55 -18.69
C ILE A 58 -16.50 5.95 -18.23
N GLU A 59 -17.35 6.41 -19.15
CA GLU A 59 -18.74 6.74 -18.86
C GLU A 59 -19.53 5.53 -18.38
N MET A 60 -19.38 4.38 -19.07
CA MET A 60 -20.00 3.12 -18.67
C MET A 60 -19.51 2.66 -17.29
N MET A 61 -18.22 2.78 -16.99
CA MET A 61 -17.68 2.46 -15.67
C MET A 61 -18.26 3.38 -14.59
N ARG A 62 -18.32 4.69 -14.83
CA ARG A 62 -18.89 5.66 -13.89
C ARG A 62 -20.37 5.39 -13.63
N PHE A 63 -21.14 5.13 -14.69
CA PHE A 63 -22.56 4.79 -14.58
C PHE A 63 -22.80 3.53 -13.77
N ASN A 64 -21.97 2.50 -13.97
CA ASN A 64 -22.08 1.22 -13.25
C ASN A 64 -21.46 1.24 -11.84
N THR A 65 -20.74 2.29 -11.44
CA THR A 65 -20.08 2.39 -10.12
C THR A 65 -20.51 3.61 -9.29
N PRO A 66 -21.83 3.80 -9.03
CA PRO A 66 -22.30 4.97 -8.29
C PRO A 66 -21.76 5.03 -6.85
N PHE A 67 -21.40 3.90 -6.25
CA PHE A 67 -20.75 3.84 -4.93
C PHE A 67 -19.35 4.47 -4.92
N LEU A 68 -18.70 4.65 -6.08
CA LEU A 68 -17.41 5.33 -6.23
C LEU A 68 -17.54 6.83 -6.52
N ASN A 69 -18.76 7.39 -6.54
CA ASN A 69 -18.99 8.80 -6.86
C ASN A 69 -18.15 9.76 -6.01
N PHE A 70 -17.95 9.45 -4.72
CA PHE A 70 -17.06 10.20 -3.85
C PHE A 70 -15.67 10.37 -4.46
N PHE A 71 -15.10 9.30 -5.01
CA PHE A 71 -13.80 9.33 -5.66
C PHE A 71 -13.85 10.01 -7.03
N TRP A 72 -14.90 9.83 -7.83
CA TRP A 72 -15.05 10.53 -9.11
C TRP A 72 -14.99 12.06 -8.95
N TYR A 73 -15.63 12.60 -7.90
CA TYR A 73 -15.63 14.03 -7.61
C TYR A 73 -14.34 14.53 -6.93
N ASN A 74 -13.78 13.77 -5.99
CA ASN A 74 -12.67 14.24 -5.16
C ASN A 74 -11.28 13.83 -5.64
N SER A 75 -11.16 12.85 -6.55
CA SER A 75 -9.84 12.39 -7.00
C SER A 75 -9.17 13.43 -7.90
N PRO A 76 -7.90 13.79 -7.61
CA PRO A 76 -7.18 14.84 -8.34
C PRO A 76 -6.78 14.36 -9.75
N THR A 77 -7.03 15.15 -10.77
CA THR A 77 -6.66 14.85 -12.16
C THR A 77 -5.20 15.20 -12.42
N PRO A 78 -4.30 14.24 -12.70
CA PRO A 78 -2.89 14.54 -12.88
C PRO A 78 -2.71 15.54 -14.04
N ASP A 79 -1.95 16.61 -13.81
CA ASP A 79 -1.52 17.54 -14.85
C ASP A 79 -0.02 17.38 -15.00
N PHE A 80 0.42 16.93 -16.18
CA PHE A 80 1.83 16.72 -16.50
C PHE A 80 2.45 17.90 -17.24
N ARG A 81 1.68 18.93 -17.60
CA ARG A 81 2.10 20.04 -18.48
C ARG A 81 2.22 21.38 -17.75
N GLN A 82 1.31 21.73 -16.85
CA GLN A 82 1.21 23.13 -16.36
C GLN A 82 1.31 23.31 -14.84
N GLY A 83 1.42 22.26 -14.04
CA GLY A 83 1.67 22.40 -12.61
C GLY A 83 1.98 21.09 -11.91
N MET A 84 2.74 21.15 -10.82
CA MET A 84 2.96 19.99 -9.97
C MET A 84 1.65 19.68 -9.24
N ASN A 85 0.89 18.70 -9.72
CA ASN A 85 -0.33 18.25 -9.05
C ASN A 85 0.02 17.48 -7.77
N ILE A 86 0.38 18.23 -6.73
CA ILE A 86 0.87 17.71 -5.44
C ILE A 86 -0.15 16.75 -4.83
N ALA A 87 -1.45 17.03 -4.96
CA ALA A 87 -2.50 16.18 -4.43
C ALA A 87 -2.47 14.77 -5.06
N PHE A 88 -2.31 14.68 -6.38
CA PHE A 88 -2.17 13.40 -7.06
C PHE A 88 -0.92 12.64 -6.58
N TRP A 89 0.22 13.32 -6.49
CA TRP A 89 1.48 12.70 -6.04
C TRP A 89 1.41 12.22 -4.60
N ILE A 90 0.71 12.94 -3.71
CA ILE A 90 0.47 12.49 -2.33
C ILE A 90 -0.33 11.19 -2.32
N ILE A 91 -1.45 11.14 -3.05
CA ILE A 91 -2.30 9.94 -3.09
C ILE A 91 -1.53 8.76 -3.70
N PHE A 92 -0.79 9.01 -4.78
CA PHE A 92 0.08 8.01 -5.39
C PHE A 92 1.13 7.49 -4.40
N ALA A 93 1.82 8.37 -3.68
CA ALA A 93 2.80 7.99 -2.66
C ALA A 93 2.19 7.20 -1.49
N LEU A 94 0.95 7.54 -1.08
CA LEU A 94 0.23 6.83 -0.02
C LEU A 94 0.02 5.34 -0.32
N ILE A 95 -0.10 4.95 -1.60
CA ILE A 95 -0.18 3.53 -2.00
C ILE A 95 1.05 2.77 -1.50
N PHE A 96 2.24 3.30 -1.76
CA PHE A 96 3.51 2.65 -1.43
C PHE A 96 3.82 2.71 0.06
N ILE A 97 3.47 3.83 0.71
CA ILE A 97 3.56 3.96 2.17
C ILE A 97 2.67 2.90 2.84
N ALA A 98 1.46 2.71 2.34
CA ALA A 98 0.53 1.72 2.86
C ALA A 98 1.03 0.28 2.63
N LEU A 99 1.55 -0.05 1.45
CA LEU A 99 2.18 -1.34 1.18
C LEU A 99 3.40 -1.60 2.07
N ALA A 100 4.24 -0.58 2.27
CA ALA A 100 5.38 -0.65 3.18
C ALA A 100 4.91 -0.93 4.62
N LEU A 101 3.88 -0.22 5.10
CA LEU A 101 3.30 -0.44 6.42
C LEU A 101 2.78 -1.87 6.60
N GLN A 102 2.07 -2.42 5.60
CA GLN A 102 1.62 -3.81 5.61
C GLN A 102 2.80 -4.80 5.67
N ALA A 103 3.83 -4.60 4.84
CA ALA A 103 5.02 -5.45 4.83
C ALA A 103 5.80 -5.39 6.15
N SER A 104 5.88 -4.22 6.79
CA SER A 104 6.43 -4.04 8.14
C SER A 104 5.64 -4.85 9.17
N GLY A 105 4.31 -4.72 9.16
CA GLY A 105 3.43 -5.45 10.06
C GLY A 105 3.51 -6.97 9.86
N ALA A 106 3.56 -7.44 8.61
CA ALA A 106 3.69 -8.87 8.29
C ALA A 106 4.99 -9.46 8.82
N ARG A 107 6.13 -8.77 8.66
CA ARG A 107 7.42 -9.22 9.22
C ARG A 107 7.40 -9.26 10.75
N MET A 108 6.86 -8.22 11.37
CA MET A 108 6.71 -8.15 12.83
C MET A 108 5.80 -9.27 13.35
N ARG A 109 4.75 -9.64 12.62
CA ARG A 109 3.86 -10.77 12.97
C ARG A 109 4.56 -12.12 12.89
N ARG A 110 5.40 -12.34 11.87
CA ARG A 110 6.20 -13.57 11.73
C ARG A 110 7.21 -13.72 12.85
N GLN A 111 7.97 -12.65 13.12
CA GLN A 111 8.93 -12.65 14.23
C GLN A 111 8.24 -12.89 15.56
N THR A 112 7.10 -12.22 15.75
CA THR A 112 6.28 -12.41 16.92
C THR A 112 5.90 -13.90 17.07
N ARG A 113 5.29 -14.49 16.06
CA ARG A 113 4.94 -15.92 16.09
C ARG A 113 6.13 -16.83 16.45
N MET A 114 7.30 -16.59 15.87
CA MET A 114 8.52 -17.36 16.14
C MET A 114 8.97 -17.24 17.60
N ILE A 115 8.91 -16.05 18.20
CA ILE A 115 9.26 -15.84 19.60
C ILE A 115 8.31 -16.60 20.53
N ARG A 116 7.01 -16.63 20.23
CA ARG A 116 6.05 -17.41 21.02
C ARG A 116 6.29 -18.90 20.93
N GLU A 117 6.48 -19.42 19.73
CA GLU A 117 6.77 -20.84 19.52
C GLU A 117 8.07 -21.23 20.23
N GLY A 118 9.11 -20.39 20.19
CA GLY A 118 10.36 -20.58 20.94
C GLY A 118 10.19 -20.53 22.46
N LEU A 119 9.38 -19.60 22.97
CA LEU A 119 9.06 -19.50 24.41
C LEU A 119 8.33 -20.76 24.89
N GLU A 120 7.33 -21.22 24.14
CA GLU A 120 6.56 -22.42 24.46
C GLU A 120 7.47 -23.67 24.50
N ALA A 121 8.40 -23.80 23.54
CA ALA A 121 9.39 -24.87 23.55
C ALA A 121 10.34 -24.80 24.76
N GLN A 122 10.82 -23.60 25.11
CA GLN A 122 11.69 -23.40 26.26
C GLN A 122 10.97 -23.71 27.58
N LEU A 123 9.70 -23.34 27.71
CA LEU A 123 8.88 -23.66 28.88
C LEU A 123 8.70 -25.17 29.07
N ILE A 124 8.55 -25.94 28.00
CA ILE A 124 8.47 -27.42 28.10
C ILE A 124 9.78 -27.98 28.68
N LEU A 125 10.93 -27.47 28.23
CA LEU A 125 12.25 -27.89 28.71
C LEU A 125 12.50 -27.45 30.16
N GLU A 126 12.08 -26.26 30.55
CA GLU A 126 12.23 -25.75 31.91
C GLU A 126 11.28 -26.46 32.89
N ASN A 127 10.05 -26.77 32.48
CA ASN A 127 9.12 -27.58 33.29
C ASN A 127 9.65 -29.00 33.51
N ALA A 128 10.43 -29.55 32.57
CA ALA A 128 11.08 -30.85 32.74
C ALA A 128 12.20 -30.84 33.80
N LYS A 129 12.70 -29.67 34.19
CA LYS A 129 13.72 -29.51 35.25
C LYS A 129 13.14 -29.42 36.67
N GLY A 130 11.82 -29.41 36.83
CA GLY A 130 11.18 -29.40 38.16
C GLY A 130 11.37 -28.07 38.91
N GLU A 131 11.83 -28.13 40.17
CA GLU A 131 11.90 -26.96 41.07
C GLU A 131 12.95 -25.90 40.68
N GLU A 132 13.89 -26.22 39.79
CA GLU A 132 14.92 -25.30 39.28
C GLU A 132 14.52 -24.59 37.97
N GLY A 133 13.33 -24.90 37.43
CA GLY A 133 12.86 -24.33 36.17
C GLY A 133 12.51 -22.84 36.28
N LEU A 134 12.92 -22.04 35.30
CA LEU A 134 12.55 -20.62 35.24
C LEU A 134 11.05 -20.43 34.99
N SER A 135 10.43 -19.49 35.70
CA SER A 135 9.02 -19.15 35.47
C SER A 135 8.84 -18.40 34.14
N ARG A 136 7.65 -18.51 33.56
CA ARG A 136 7.29 -17.82 32.30
C ARG A 136 7.57 -16.31 32.34
N GLU A 137 7.30 -15.67 33.47
CA GLU A 137 7.51 -14.24 33.66
C GLU A 137 9.00 -13.87 33.66
N GLN A 138 9.85 -14.73 34.22
CA GLN A 138 11.30 -14.53 34.22
C GLN A 138 11.90 -14.67 32.82
N ILE A 139 11.40 -15.62 32.01
CA ILE A 139 11.84 -15.80 30.62
C ILE A 139 11.35 -14.65 29.75
N GLU A 140 10.08 -14.24 29.87
CA GLU A 140 9.51 -13.13 29.11
C GLU A 140 10.22 -11.79 29.41
N SER A 141 10.69 -11.56 30.65
CA SER A 141 11.42 -10.35 31.03
C SER A 141 12.76 -10.17 30.31
N ARG A 142 13.35 -11.25 29.79
CA ARG A 142 14.62 -11.25 29.05
C ARG A 142 14.44 -11.06 27.54
N ILE A 143 13.21 -11.15 27.03
CA ILE A 143 12.94 -11.08 25.60
C ILE A 143 12.72 -9.63 25.18
N VAL A 144 13.76 -9.02 24.59
CA VAL A 144 13.66 -7.71 23.95
C VAL A 144 13.38 -7.91 22.46
N VAL A 145 12.18 -7.52 22.03
CA VAL A 145 11.80 -7.57 20.61
C VAL A 145 12.37 -6.35 19.87
N PRO A 146 13.19 -6.53 18.80
CA PRO A 146 13.71 -5.42 18.02
C PRO A 146 12.61 -4.73 17.20
N ASN A 147 12.65 -3.40 17.19
CA ASN A 147 11.68 -2.57 16.48
C ASN A 147 11.86 -2.70 14.96
N HIS A 148 10.76 -2.94 14.26
CA HIS A 148 10.73 -2.94 12.79
C HIS A 148 10.15 -1.63 12.27
N THR A 149 10.94 -0.87 11.51
CA THR A 149 10.52 0.39 10.88
C THR A 149 9.96 0.16 9.47
N ILE A 150 9.27 1.16 8.95
CA ILE A 150 8.75 1.15 7.57
C ILE A 150 9.84 1.50 6.54
N PHE A 151 10.84 2.26 6.95
CA PHE A 151 11.93 2.69 6.05
C PHE A 151 12.84 1.55 5.58
N LEU A 152 12.77 0.39 6.25
CA LEU A 152 13.49 -0.82 5.84
C LEU A 152 12.81 -1.54 4.65
N GLN A 153 11.64 -1.10 4.17
CA GLN A 153 11.04 -1.60 2.93
C GLN A 153 11.59 -0.86 1.70
N ILE A 154 12.91 -0.91 1.46
CA ILE A 154 13.55 -0.10 0.40
C ILE A 154 12.90 -0.33 -0.98
N PHE A 155 12.70 -1.60 -1.33
CA PHE A 155 12.09 -1.97 -2.60
C PHE A 155 10.67 -1.40 -2.75
N THR A 156 9.81 -1.63 -1.77
CA THR A 156 8.40 -1.21 -1.83
C THR A 156 8.25 0.31 -1.78
N LEU A 157 9.05 1.00 -0.96
CA LEU A 157 8.87 2.42 -0.68
C LEU A 157 9.57 3.33 -1.69
N TYR A 158 10.66 2.88 -2.32
CA TYR A 158 11.46 3.72 -3.22
C TYR A 158 11.58 3.16 -4.64
N VAL A 159 11.79 1.84 -4.80
CA VAL A 159 11.98 1.24 -6.13
C VAL A 159 10.65 1.09 -6.88
N LEU A 160 9.62 0.53 -6.22
CA LEU A 160 8.31 0.31 -6.82
C LEU A 160 7.65 1.60 -7.34
N PRO A 161 7.64 2.74 -6.62
CA PRO A 161 7.07 3.98 -7.13
C PRO A 161 7.76 4.46 -8.41
N VAL A 162 9.10 4.39 -8.46
CA VAL A 162 9.86 4.81 -9.63
C VAL A 162 9.55 3.90 -10.83
N LEU A 163 9.51 2.59 -10.63
CA LEU A 163 9.12 1.65 -11.68
C LEU A 163 7.70 1.91 -12.20
N MET A 164 6.75 2.21 -11.31
CA MET A 164 5.38 2.55 -11.69
C MET A 164 5.29 3.87 -12.46
N ILE A 165 6.09 4.87 -12.10
CA ILE A 165 6.16 6.14 -12.86
C ILE A 165 6.71 5.89 -14.26
N VAL A 166 7.80 5.12 -14.39
CA VAL A 166 8.39 4.78 -15.70
C VAL A 166 7.40 3.99 -16.55
N ALA A 167 6.74 2.98 -15.97
CA ALA A 167 5.72 2.19 -16.66
C ALA A 167 4.53 3.07 -17.10
N GLY A 168 4.07 3.96 -16.22
CA GLY A 168 3.01 4.93 -16.54
C GLY A 168 3.39 5.86 -17.68
N TYR A 169 4.63 6.37 -17.70
CA TYR A 169 5.14 7.20 -18.79
C TYR A 169 5.10 6.48 -20.14
N PHE A 170 5.59 5.24 -20.21
CA PHE A 170 5.51 4.44 -21.44
C PHE A 170 4.07 4.18 -21.88
N LEU A 171 3.17 3.88 -20.94
CA LEU A 171 1.76 3.65 -21.22
C LEU A 171 1.07 4.90 -21.78
N PHE A 172 1.29 6.07 -21.17
CA PHE A 172 0.72 7.32 -21.65
C PHE A 172 1.32 7.77 -22.99
N SER A 173 2.61 7.54 -23.21
CA SER A 173 3.26 7.81 -24.50
C SER A 173 2.72 6.91 -25.61
N LEU A 174 2.48 5.62 -25.34
CA LEU A 174 1.87 4.70 -26.31
C LEU A 174 0.45 5.13 -26.69
N LEU A 175 -0.31 5.67 -25.74
CA LEU A 175 -1.65 6.22 -25.98
C LEU A 175 -1.63 7.60 -26.65
N GLY A 176 -0.46 8.19 -26.86
CA GLY A 176 -0.28 9.52 -27.46
C GLY A 176 -0.64 10.69 -26.53
N LEU A 177 -0.85 10.47 -25.23
CA LEU A 177 -1.30 11.49 -24.29
C LEU A 177 -0.17 12.45 -23.85
N ILE A 178 1.08 11.99 -23.96
CA ILE A 178 2.33 12.71 -23.66
C ILE A 178 3.31 12.44 -24.79
#